data_AF-A0A821BSJ9-F1
#
_entry.id   AF-A0A821BSJ9-F1
#
_cell.length_a   1.000
_cell.length_b   1.000
_cell.length_c   1.000
_cell.angle_alpha   90.00
_cell.angle_beta   90.00
_cell.angle_gamma   90.00
#
_symmetry.space_group_name_H-M   'P 1'
#
loop_
_entity.id
_entity.type
_entity.pdbx_description
1 polymer ?
#
loop_
_entity_poly.entity_id
_entity_poly.type
_entity_poly.pdbx_seq_one_letter_code
_entity_poly.pdbx_strand_id
1 'polypeptide(L)'
;MVTTIIQSKFTQQLLYWLFNIISPSINAQVIVTYLLAKKSVFCQVPATLSSFGATFFQPIGDDTIAWNGVILVVHSLSILLILIIIDSGLLQFSFSCFYKENFDESKLDDDVLAERRRVLGSATNASDDEEQIDHLTVNSLVKYYPMRKVLAVDHLTFGARRGEAFGLLGYNGAGKTTTFRIVVGDLMSTQGTAYIDGQNVHRRIRSTRHLGYCPQQDCSMDFLTVQDSLYLLARIRGVQSSRIKFIVQTIGSLFLLDPFLHNYIHELSGGTKRRLHAAIALIGPPLVAILDEPTTGVDPNARQQMQEIFLNAVKAKLTIILTSHSMDECERICNRLGIMVHGQLACLGTIQHLKSKFGQGYTIEIKVRTSLDDQNATAIKKIESFLLSQRQYRVEIKETTHSTGIFQIGQSTPAELFQLLEENKQRLNIETYTISQTTLEQIFLSFGKQIRATIE
;
A
#
# COMPACT_ATOMS: atom_id res chain seq x y z
N MET A 1 5.04 -46.88 -29.60
CA MET A 1 5.72 -45.78 -28.89
C MET A 1 4.74 -44.73 -28.34
N VAL A 2 3.65 -44.39 -29.05
CA VAL A 2 2.60 -43.49 -28.55
C VAL A 2 1.67 -44.16 -27.51
N THR A 3 1.40 -45.45 -27.64
CA THR A 3 0.55 -46.22 -26.72
C THR A 3 1.17 -46.45 -25.33
N THR A 4 2.50 -46.38 -25.22
CA THR A 4 3.24 -46.59 -23.96
C THR A 4 3.34 -45.32 -23.12
N ILE A 5 3.17 -44.14 -23.73
CA ILE A 5 3.18 -42.83 -23.05
C ILE A 5 1.88 -42.59 -22.27
N ILE A 6 0.76 -43.22 -22.69
CA ILE A 6 -0.58 -43.03 -22.10
C ILE A 6 -0.77 -43.83 -20.79
N GLN A 7 0.08 -44.81 -20.49
CA GLN A 7 -0.01 -45.63 -19.26
C GLN A 7 0.72 -45.04 -18.04
N SER A 8 1.39 -43.90 -18.18
CA SER A 8 2.03 -43.23 -17.03
C SER A 8 0.97 -42.58 -16.13
N LYS A 9 0.99 -42.87 -14.83
CA LYS A 9 0.13 -42.24 -13.81
C LYS A 9 0.24 -40.70 -13.82
N PHE A 10 1.41 -40.19 -14.22
CA PHE A 10 1.66 -38.75 -14.33
C PHE A 10 0.90 -38.12 -15.51
N THR A 11 0.88 -38.78 -16.67
CA THR A 11 0.10 -38.32 -17.83
C THR A 11 -1.40 -38.40 -17.57
N GLN A 12 -1.87 -39.39 -16.80
CA GLN A 12 -3.28 -39.50 -16.41
C GLN A 12 -3.70 -38.39 -15.44
N GLN A 13 -2.85 -38.03 -14.47
CA GLN A 13 -3.11 -36.90 -13.57
C GLN A 13 -3.05 -35.55 -14.30
N LEU A 14 -2.14 -35.39 -15.25
CA LEU A 14 -2.04 -34.17 -16.05
C LEU A 14 -3.24 -33.99 -16.99
N LEU A 15 -3.71 -35.09 -17.60
CA LEU A 15 -4.97 -35.13 -18.36
C LEU A 15 -6.18 -34.86 -17.46
N TYR A 16 -6.20 -35.39 -16.24
CA TYR A 16 -7.28 -35.15 -15.26
C TYR A 16 -7.37 -33.68 -14.83
N TRP A 17 -6.23 -33.03 -14.61
CA TRP A 17 -6.15 -31.60 -14.33
C TRP A 17 -6.54 -30.75 -15.55
N LEU A 18 -6.05 -31.11 -16.75
CA LEU A 18 -6.46 -30.45 -18.00
C LEU A 18 -7.97 -30.57 -18.23
N PHE A 19 -8.55 -31.75 -17.99
CA PHE A 19 -9.99 -31.97 -18.07
C PHE A 19 -10.75 -31.12 -17.05
N ASN A 20 -10.30 -31.03 -15.79
CA ASN A 20 -10.99 -30.23 -14.77
C ASN A 20 -10.86 -28.70 -14.97
N ILE A 21 -9.81 -28.24 -15.67
CA ILE A 21 -9.61 -26.81 -15.99
C ILE A 21 -10.47 -26.38 -17.18
N ILE A 22 -10.76 -27.30 -18.11
CA ILE A 22 -11.69 -27.05 -19.22
C ILE A 22 -13.12 -27.07 -18.64
N SER A 23 -13.71 -25.88 -18.54
CA SER A 23 -15.05 -25.55 -18.02
C SER A 23 -15.99 -26.75 -17.76
N PRO A 24 -16.58 -26.90 -16.55
CA PRO A 24 -17.52 -27.98 -16.22
C PRO A 24 -18.66 -28.16 -17.22
N SER A 25 -19.07 -27.08 -17.91
CA SER A 25 -20.09 -27.08 -18.97
C SER A 25 -19.70 -27.96 -20.17
N ILE A 26 -18.42 -27.96 -20.51
CA ILE A 26 -17.87 -28.66 -21.67
C ILE A 26 -17.69 -30.15 -21.36
N ASN A 27 -17.21 -30.48 -20.15
CA ASN A 27 -17.15 -31.85 -19.67
C ASN A 27 -18.54 -32.47 -19.53
N ALA A 28 -19.54 -31.71 -19.07
CA ALA A 28 -20.91 -32.18 -19.00
C ALA A 28 -21.44 -32.53 -20.40
N GLN A 29 -21.18 -31.71 -21.42
CA GLN A 29 -21.58 -31.98 -22.79
C GLN A 29 -20.88 -33.22 -23.37
N VAL A 30 -19.57 -33.38 -23.15
CA VAL A 30 -18.81 -34.55 -23.61
C VAL A 30 -19.24 -35.83 -22.88
N ILE A 31 -19.46 -35.78 -21.57
CA ILE A 31 -19.95 -36.92 -20.78
C ILE A 31 -21.39 -37.27 -21.19
N VAL A 32 -22.26 -36.29 -21.42
CA VAL A 32 -23.63 -36.52 -21.91
C VAL A 32 -23.61 -37.12 -23.31
N THR A 33 -22.78 -36.62 -24.22
CA THR A 33 -22.66 -37.15 -25.59
C THR A 33 -22.05 -38.55 -25.61
N TYR A 34 -21.06 -38.81 -24.76
CA TYR A 34 -20.44 -40.12 -24.58
C TYR A 34 -21.38 -41.13 -23.91
N LEU A 35 -22.16 -40.72 -22.90
CA LEU A 35 -23.19 -41.55 -22.27
C LEU A 35 -24.35 -41.84 -23.23
N LEU A 36 -24.74 -40.89 -24.07
CA LEU A 36 -25.74 -41.09 -25.13
C LEU A 36 -25.22 -42.06 -26.21
N ALA A 37 -23.95 -41.93 -26.63
CA ALA A 37 -23.31 -42.84 -27.59
C ALA A 37 -23.07 -44.26 -27.01
N LYS A 38 -22.91 -44.39 -25.68
CA LYS A 38 -22.78 -45.70 -25.03
C LYS A 38 -24.14 -46.35 -24.78
N LYS A 39 -25.22 -45.58 -24.59
CA LYS A 39 -26.59 -46.09 -24.43
C LYS A 39 -27.13 -46.73 -25.72
N SER A 40 -26.64 -46.35 -26.91
CA SER A 40 -26.97 -47.01 -28.18
C SER A 40 -26.38 -48.42 -28.34
N VAL A 41 -25.55 -48.90 -27.40
CA VAL A 41 -25.02 -50.29 -27.42
C VAL A 41 -25.85 -51.25 -26.53
N PHE A 42 -26.80 -50.75 -25.73
CA PHE A 42 -27.61 -51.57 -24.82
C PHE A 42 -29.12 -51.27 -24.93
N CYS A 43 -29.68 -51.44 -26.12
CA CYS A 43 -31.12 -51.67 -26.26
C CYS A 43 -31.35 -52.80 -27.27
N GLN A 44 -31.47 -54.04 -26.77
CA GLN A 44 -32.28 -55.05 -27.44
C GLN A 44 -33.72 -54.54 -27.42
N VAL A 45 -34.16 -53.94 -28.53
CA VAL A 45 -35.57 -53.62 -28.76
C VAL A 45 -36.25 -54.89 -29.30
N PRO A 46 -37.36 -55.37 -28.71
CA PRO A 46 -38.15 -56.45 -29.30
C PRO A 46 -38.64 -56.05 -30.69
N ALA A 47 -38.71 -57.02 -31.61
CA ALA A 47 -38.95 -56.84 -33.05
C ALA A 47 -40.35 -56.33 -33.47
N THR A 48 -41.03 -55.52 -32.66
CA THR A 48 -42.41 -55.04 -32.95
C THR A 48 -42.54 -53.51 -33.03
N LEU A 49 -41.44 -52.75 -33.02
CA LEU A 49 -41.45 -51.28 -33.14
C LEU A 49 -40.53 -50.74 -34.24
N SER A 50 -40.34 -51.51 -35.32
CA SER A 50 -39.47 -51.15 -36.44
C SER A 50 -40.04 -50.06 -37.38
N SER A 51 -41.30 -49.63 -37.21
CA SER A 51 -41.92 -48.66 -38.14
C SER A 51 -41.97 -47.21 -37.64
N PHE A 52 -41.62 -46.91 -36.38
CA PHE A 52 -41.76 -45.56 -35.81
C PHE A 52 -40.46 -44.89 -35.35
N GLY A 53 -39.34 -45.63 -35.26
CA GLY A 53 -38.06 -45.10 -34.74
C GLY A 53 -37.01 -44.69 -35.78
N ALA A 54 -37.25 -44.95 -37.06
CA ALA A 54 -36.20 -44.87 -38.10
C ALA A 54 -35.89 -43.46 -38.63
N THR A 55 -36.56 -42.41 -38.13
CA THR A 55 -36.35 -41.03 -38.61
C THR A 55 -35.62 -40.11 -37.63
N PHE A 56 -35.25 -40.56 -36.44
CA PHE A 56 -34.70 -39.65 -35.40
C PHE A 56 -33.27 -39.92 -34.92
N PHE A 57 -32.61 -40.99 -35.34
CA PHE A 57 -31.23 -41.25 -34.96
C PHE A 57 -30.37 -41.60 -36.18
N GLN A 58 -29.77 -40.58 -36.78
CA GLN A 58 -28.60 -40.79 -37.64
C GLN A 58 -27.44 -41.29 -36.76
N PRO A 59 -26.68 -42.31 -37.20
CA PRO A 59 -25.49 -42.74 -36.50
C PRO A 59 -24.46 -41.60 -36.52
N ILE A 60 -24.11 -41.10 -35.35
CA ILE A 60 -23.02 -40.13 -35.15
C ILE A 60 -21.73 -40.87 -35.55
N GLY A 61 -21.23 -40.63 -36.76
CA GLY A 61 -20.05 -41.32 -37.29
C GLY A 61 -18.80 -41.00 -36.47
N ASP A 62 -17.86 -41.94 -36.37
CA ASP A 62 -16.59 -41.78 -35.63
C ASP A 62 -15.85 -40.47 -35.98
N ASP A 63 -15.99 -40.01 -37.22
CA ASP A 63 -15.48 -38.73 -37.70
C ASP A 63 -16.00 -37.54 -36.89
N THR A 64 -17.28 -37.51 -36.53
CA THR A 64 -17.88 -36.40 -35.76
C THR A 64 -17.38 -36.33 -34.32
N ILE A 65 -17.03 -37.46 -33.71
CA ILE A 65 -16.40 -37.50 -32.39
C ILE A 65 -14.97 -36.96 -32.47
N ALA A 66 -14.22 -37.34 -33.52
CA ALA A 66 -12.89 -36.83 -33.78
C ALA A 66 -12.89 -35.31 -34.04
N TRP A 67 -13.82 -34.81 -34.86
CA TRP A 67 -13.98 -33.38 -35.12
C TRP A 67 -14.35 -32.57 -33.87
N ASN A 68 -15.22 -33.10 -33.02
CA ASN A 68 -15.54 -32.47 -31.73
C ASN A 68 -14.32 -32.40 -30.80
N GLY A 69 -13.47 -33.43 -30.79
CA GLY A 69 -12.19 -33.41 -30.06
C GLY A 69 -11.23 -32.33 -30.56
N VAL A 70 -11.11 -32.15 -31.88
CA VAL A 70 -10.28 -31.11 -32.48
C VAL A 70 -10.81 -29.71 -32.12
N ILE A 71 -12.12 -29.49 -32.20
CA ILE A 71 -12.76 -28.21 -31.83
C ILE A 71 -12.46 -27.86 -30.37
N LEU A 72 -12.51 -28.83 -29.46
CA LEU A 72 -12.18 -28.62 -28.05
C LEU A 72 -10.74 -28.17 -27.84
N VAL A 73 -9.77 -28.83 -28.50
CA VAL A 73 -8.35 -28.47 -28.40
C VAL A 73 -8.11 -27.06 -28.93
N VAL A 74 -8.70 -26.71 -30.08
CA VAL A 74 -8.59 -25.36 -30.65
C VAL A 74 -9.21 -24.33 -29.71
N HIS A 75 -10.38 -24.61 -29.15
CA HIS A 75 -11.04 -23.72 -28.20
C HIS A 75 -10.21 -23.51 -26.92
N SER A 76 -9.67 -24.59 -26.33
CA SER A 76 -8.77 -24.51 -25.17
C SER A 76 -7.50 -23.71 -25.46
N LEU A 77 -6.88 -23.92 -26.64
CA LEU A 77 -5.70 -23.14 -27.06
C LEU A 77 -6.04 -21.67 -27.30
N SER A 78 -7.22 -21.37 -27.85
CA SER A 78 -7.68 -20.00 -28.04
C SER A 78 -7.93 -19.28 -26.71
N ILE A 79 -8.56 -19.94 -25.73
CA ILE A 79 -8.75 -19.39 -24.38
C ILE A 79 -7.39 -19.18 -23.70
N LEU A 80 -6.47 -20.15 -23.81
CA LEU A 80 -5.13 -20.03 -23.24
C LEU A 80 -4.39 -18.84 -23.87
N LEU A 81 -4.47 -18.66 -25.19
CA LEU A 81 -3.88 -17.52 -25.89
C LEU A 81 -4.51 -16.21 -25.42
N ILE A 82 -5.84 -16.15 -25.27
CA ILE A 82 -6.54 -14.98 -24.73
C ILE A 82 -6.08 -14.66 -23.30
N LEU A 83 -5.94 -15.68 -22.44
CA LEU A 83 -5.42 -15.51 -21.08
C LEU A 83 -3.99 -14.98 -21.09
N ILE A 84 -3.11 -15.52 -21.95
CA ILE A 84 -1.74 -15.01 -22.11
C ILE A 84 -1.74 -13.56 -22.62
N ILE A 85 -2.64 -13.20 -23.54
CA ILE A 85 -2.78 -11.82 -24.04
C ILE A 85 -3.27 -10.87 -22.93
N ILE A 86 -4.20 -11.32 -22.08
CA ILE A 86 -4.68 -10.56 -20.93
C ILE A 86 -3.55 -10.38 -19.91
N ASP A 87 -2.85 -11.46 -19.56
CA ASP A 87 -1.80 -11.48 -18.53
C ASP A 87 -0.54 -10.73 -18.97
N SER A 88 -0.20 -10.79 -20.27
CA SER A 88 0.88 -9.99 -20.86
C SER A 88 0.61 -8.48 -20.87
N GLY A 89 -0.57 -8.03 -20.45
CA GLY A 89 -0.92 -6.61 -20.32
C GLY A 89 -1.15 -5.89 -21.66
N LEU A 90 -1.13 -6.61 -22.78
CA LEU A 90 -1.32 -6.08 -24.14
C LEU A 90 -2.64 -5.32 -24.30
N LEU A 91 -3.70 -5.78 -23.64
CA LEU A 91 -5.01 -5.10 -23.64
C LEU A 91 -5.01 -3.80 -22.82
N GLN A 92 -4.26 -3.73 -21.71
CA GLN A 92 -4.17 -2.51 -20.90
C GLN A 92 -3.43 -1.38 -21.63
N PHE A 93 -2.46 -1.72 -22.49
CA PHE A 93 -1.76 -0.76 -23.35
C PHE A 93 -2.74 -0.05 -24.31
N SER A 94 -3.73 -0.77 -24.84
CA SER A 94 -4.77 -0.20 -25.71
C SER A 94 -5.69 0.77 -24.96
N PHE A 95 -6.04 0.46 -23.71
CA PHE A 95 -6.86 1.37 -22.87
C PHE A 95 -6.09 2.58 -22.33
N SER A 96 -4.76 2.47 -22.14
CA SER A 96 -3.90 3.60 -21.73
C SER A 96 -3.95 4.77 -22.73
N CYS A 97 -4.09 4.46 -24.03
CA CYS A 97 -4.19 5.47 -25.09
C CYS A 97 -5.45 6.36 -24.98
N PHE A 98 -6.49 5.94 -24.25
CA PHE A 98 -7.75 6.68 -24.14
C PHE A 98 -7.82 7.68 -22.98
N TYR A 99 -6.95 7.55 -21.97
CA TYR A 99 -6.94 8.49 -20.86
C TYR A 99 -6.00 9.65 -21.18
N LYS A 100 -6.55 10.81 -21.53
CA LYS A 100 -5.81 12.02 -21.89
C LYS A 100 -6.39 13.18 -21.09
N GLU A 101 -6.04 13.25 -19.81
CA GLU A 101 -6.42 14.37 -18.96
C GLU A 101 -5.24 15.34 -18.84
N ASN A 102 -5.50 16.64 -18.98
CA ASN A 102 -4.47 17.67 -18.87
C ASN A 102 -4.16 17.89 -17.39
N PHE A 103 -2.96 17.50 -16.97
CA PHE A 103 -2.48 17.77 -15.62
C PHE A 103 -2.17 19.25 -15.44
N ASP A 104 -2.79 19.88 -14.45
CA ASP A 104 -2.60 21.29 -14.14
C ASP A 104 -1.55 21.45 -13.03
N GLU A 105 -0.31 21.73 -13.43
CA GLU A 105 0.80 21.92 -12.50
C GLU A 105 0.64 23.17 -11.62
N SER A 106 -0.19 24.15 -12.00
CA SER A 106 -0.34 25.41 -11.26
C SER A 106 -1.02 25.27 -9.89
N LYS A 107 -1.71 24.14 -9.66
CA LYS A 107 -2.41 23.85 -8.40
C LYS A 107 -1.53 23.14 -7.38
N LEU A 108 -0.34 22.70 -7.78
CA LEU A 108 0.57 22.00 -6.88
C LEU A 108 1.27 22.97 -5.94
N ASP A 109 1.56 22.48 -4.73
CA ASP A 109 2.41 23.18 -3.79
C ASP A 109 3.85 23.32 -4.32
N ASP A 110 4.51 24.44 -3.99
CA ASP A 110 5.87 24.75 -4.44
C ASP A 110 6.88 23.65 -4.14
N ASP A 111 6.76 22.97 -2.98
CA ASP A 111 7.68 21.89 -2.59
C ASP A 111 7.47 20.63 -3.43
N VAL A 112 6.22 20.35 -3.79
CA VAL A 112 5.86 19.24 -4.69
C VAL A 112 6.35 19.53 -6.11
N LEU A 113 6.22 20.76 -6.58
CA LEU A 113 6.75 21.19 -7.88
C LEU A 113 8.28 21.11 -7.93
N ALA A 114 8.96 21.54 -6.87
CA ALA A 114 10.41 21.43 -6.76
C ALA A 114 10.87 19.97 -6.81
N GLU A 115 10.23 19.07 -6.07
CA GLU A 115 10.54 17.64 -6.11
C GLU A 115 10.24 17.02 -7.48
N ARG A 116 9.12 17.40 -8.11
CA ARG A 116 8.77 16.94 -9.46
C ARG A 116 9.85 17.32 -10.46
N ARG A 117 10.31 18.58 -10.45
CA ARG A 117 11.41 19.04 -11.32
C ARG A 117 12.70 18.29 -11.02
N ARG A 118 13.02 18.05 -9.74
CA ARG A 118 14.20 17.29 -9.33
C ARG A 118 14.17 15.87 -9.89
N VAL A 119 13.09 15.13 -9.65
CA VAL A 119 12.92 13.73 -10.07
C VAL A 119 12.97 13.59 -11.60
N LEU A 120 12.27 14.48 -12.32
CA LEU A 120 12.27 14.45 -13.78
C LEU A 120 13.61 14.90 -14.36
N GLY A 121 14.32 15.83 -13.70
CA GLY A 121 15.66 16.29 -14.09
C GLY A 121 16.76 15.26 -13.80
N SER A 122 16.70 14.56 -12.67
CA SER A 122 17.66 13.50 -12.31
C SER A 122 17.62 12.30 -13.25
N ALA A 123 16.52 12.09 -14.00
CA ALA A 123 16.49 11.10 -15.08
C ALA A 123 17.41 11.46 -16.26
N THR A 124 17.84 12.73 -16.38
CA THR A 124 18.69 13.23 -17.47
C THR A 124 20.13 13.51 -17.06
N ASN A 125 20.40 13.77 -15.78
CA ASN A 125 21.73 14.09 -15.26
C ASN A 125 22.06 13.16 -14.08
N ALA A 126 22.86 12.13 -14.33
CA ALA A 126 23.48 11.34 -13.26
C ALA A 126 24.56 12.21 -12.60
N SER A 127 24.20 12.90 -11.52
CA SER A 127 25.16 13.58 -10.65
C SER A 127 25.90 12.54 -9.82
N ASP A 128 27.23 12.59 -9.80
CA ASP A 128 28.13 11.67 -9.08
C ASP A 128 28.11 11.83 -7.54
N ASP A 129 27.19 12.62 -6.99
CA ASP A 129 27.04 12.80 -5.55
C ASP A 129 26.27 11.61 -4.93
N GLU A 130 26.99 10.73 -4.23
CA GLU A 130 26.43 9.52 -3.58
C GLU A 130 25.25 9.83 -2.61
N GLU A 131 25.16 11.05 -2.06
CA GLU A 131 24.09 11.47 -1.15
C GLU A 131 22.77 11.84 -1.86
N GLN A 132 22.77 11.99 -3.18
CA GLN A 132 21.57 12.31 -3.97
C GLN A 132 21.00 11.11 -4.74
N ILE A 133 21.53 9.90 -4.50
CA ILE A 133 21.03 8.69 -5.16
C ILE A 133 19.66 8.29 -4.59
N ASP A 134 18.64 8.38 -5.43
CA ASP A 134 17.30 7.87 -5.13
C ASP A 134 17.26 6.35 -5.37
N HIS A 135 16.97 5.58 -4.31
CA HIS A 135 16.76 4.13 -4.44
C HIS A 135 15.39 3.82 -5.08
N LEU A 136 14.39 4.68 -4.85
CA LEU A 136 13.10 4.60 -5.53
C LEU A 136 12.80 5.95 -6.17
N THR A 137 12.38 5.93 -7.43
CA THR A 137 11.88 7.10 -8.13
C THR A 137 10.53 6.78 -8.78
N VAL A 138 9.52 7.59 -8.50
CA VAL A 138 8.18 7.47 -9.10
C VAL A 138 7.98 8.66 -10.04
N ASN A 139 7.78 8.39 -11.33
CA ASN A 139 7.73 9.40 -12.38
C ASN A 139 6.33 9.51 -12.97
N SER A 140 5.63 10.61 -12.66
CA SER A 140 4.31 10.96 -13.23
C SER A 140 3.34 9.78 -13.28
N LEU A 141 3.25 9.03 -12.18
CA LEU A 141 2.50 7.80 -12.12
C LEU A 141 1.01 8.09 -12.18
N VAL A 142 0.30 7.42 -13.09
CA VAL A 142 -1.15 7.52 -13.26
C VAL A 142 -1.76 6.14 -13.18
N LYS A 143 -2.87 6.02 -12.45
CA LYS A 143 -3.72 4.83 -12.47
C LYS A 143 -5.19 5.20 -12.56
N TYR A 144 -5.76 4.88 -13.71
CA TYR A 144 -7.20 4.98 -13.96
C TYR A 144 -7.84 3.59 -13.97
N TYR A 145 -8.98 3.45 -13.32
CA TYR A 145 -9.81 2.24 -13.33
C TYR A 145 -11.05 2.47 -14.21
N PRO A 146 -11.05 1.99 -15.48
CA PRO A 146 -12.11 2.29 -16.43
C PRO A 146 -13.50 1.83 -15.99
N MET A 147 -13.60 0.64 -15.40
CA MET A 147 -14.89 0.07 -14.99
C MET A 147 -15.56 0.88 -13.87
N ARG A 148 -14.76 1.50 -13.00
CA ARG A 148 -15.27 2.34 -11.90
C ARG A 148 -15.30 3.82 -12.27
N LYS A 149 -14.68 4.19 -13.40
CA LYS A 149 -14.40 5.58 -13.81
C LYS A 149 -13.71 6.39 -12.70
N VAL A 150 -12.78 5.76 -11.99
CA VAL A 150 -12.03 6.39 -10.88
C VAL A 150 -10.57 6.55 -11.27
N LEU A 151 -10.08 7.79 -11.18
CA LEU A 151 -8.65 8.10 -11.17
C LEU A 151 -8.12 7.89 -9.75
N ALA A 152 -7.39 6.79 -9.54
CA ALA A 152 -6.91 6.43 -8.21
C ALA A 152 -5.55 7.07 -7.89
N VAL A 153 -4.72 7.28 -8.91
CA VAL A 153 -3.42 7.95 -8.80
C VAL A 153 -3.30 8.89 -9.98
N ASP A 154 -2.91 10.14 -9.71
CA ASP A 154 -2.88 11.21 -10.70
C ASP A 154 -1.51 11.91 -10.70
N HIS A 155 -0.74 11.66 -11.76
CA HIS A 155 0.59 12.20 -12.05
C HIS A 155 1.55 12.25 -10.85
N LEU A 156 1.46 11.27 -9.95
CA LEU A 156 2.23 11.23 -8.72
C LEU A 156 3.73 11.15 -9.03
N THR A 157 4.51 12.07 -8.48
CA THR A 157 5.97 12.15 -8.69
C THR A 157 6.68 12.42 -7.38
N PHE A 158 7.60 11.53 -6.99
CA PHE A 158 8.48 11.71 -5.83
C PHE A 158 9.67 10.74 -5.92
N GLY A 159 10.77 11.04 -5.24
CA GLY A 159 11.91 10.15 -5.10
C GLY A 159 12.21 9.89 -3.63
N ALA A 160 12.62 8.66 -3.29
CA ALA A 160 13.08 8.28 -1.95
C ALA A 160 14.59 8.02 -1.99
N ARG A 161 15.32 8.80 -1.19
CA ARG A 161 16.79 8.79 -1.14
C ARG A 161 17.32 7.56 -0.42
N ARG A 162 18.57 7.19 -0.70
CA ARG A 162 19.26 6.10 0.01
C ARG A 162 19.27 6.32 1.52
N GLY A 163 18.75 5.36 2.28
CA GLY A 163 18.71 5.44 3.75
C GLY A 163 17.71 6.49 4.27
N GLU A 164 16.70 6.83 3.47
CA GLU A 164 15.58 7.66 3.88
C GLU A 164 14.40 6.78 4.33
N ALA A 165 13.70 7.22 5.38
CA ALA A 165 12.35 6.78 5.70
C ALA A 165 11.33 7.82 5.21
N PHE A 166 10.62 7.47 4.15
CA PHE A 166 9.60 8.30 3.52
C PHE A 166 8.20 7.83 3.92
N GLY A 167 7.41 8.70 4.55
CA GLY A 167 6.03 8.39 4.90
C GLY A 167 5.04 8.97 3.91
N LEU A 168 4.18 8.11 3.33
CA LEU A 168 3.07 8.52 2.47
C LEU A 168 1.78 8.48 3.28
N LEU A 169 1.30 9.66 3.67
CA LEU A 169 0.07 9.87 4.42
C LEU A 169 -1.09 10.22 3.49
N GLY A 170 -2.32 9.96 3.92
CA GLY A 170 -3.50 10.24 3.10
C GLY A 170 -4.73 9.55 3.65
N TYR A 171 -5.92 10.05 3.30
CA TYR A 171 -7.18 9.42 3.68
C TYR A 171 -7.37 8.05 2.99
N ASN A 172 -8.35 7.28 3.47
CA ASN A 172 -8.79 6.08 2.76
C ASN A 172 -9.30 6.45 1.38
N GLY A 173 -8.85 5.72 0.36
CA GLY A 173 -9.16 6.03 -1.04
C GLY A 173 -8.28 7.10 -1.68
N ALA A 174 -7.27 7.65 -0.99
CA ALA A 174 -6.36 8.64 -1.58
C ALA A 174 -5.42 8.06 -2.67
N GLY A 175 -5.30 6.73 -2.80
CA GLY A 175 -4.46 6.07 -3.82
C GLY A 175 -3.18 5.41 -3.31
N LYS A 176 -2.89 5.46 -2.00
CA LYS A 176 -1.64 4.97 -1.37
C LYS A 176 -1.30 3.51 -1.69
N THR A 177 -2.20 2.58 -1.33
CA THR A 177 -2.04 1.14 -1.60
C THR A 177 -1.97 0.85 -3.10
N THR A 178 -2.72 1.59 -3.93
CA THR A 178 -2.65 1.47 -5.39
C THR A 178 -1.26 1.85 -5.90
N THR A 179 -0.67 2.94 -5.41
CA THR A 179 0.71 3.34 -5.72
C THR A 179 1.69 2.24 -5.33
N PHE A 180 1.59 1.69 -4.12
CA PHE A 180 2.50 0.64 -3.66
C PHE A 180 2.41 -0.64 -4.49
N ARG A 181 1.20 -1.09 -4.83
CA ARG A 181 1.02 -2.25 -5.72
C ARG A 181 1.64 -2.02 -7.11
N ILE A 182 1.64 -0.78 -7.59
CA ILE A 182 2.30 -0.44 -8.85
C ILE A 182 3.82 -0.49 -8.71
N VAL A 183 4.36 0.09 -7.64
CA VAL A 183 5.81 0.10 -7.38
C VAL A 183 6.36 -1.32 -7.11
N VAL A 184 5.56 -2.20 -6.50
CA VAL A 184 5.93 -3.61 -6.30
C VAL A 184 5.81 -4.43 -7.60
N GLY A 185 5.12 -3.90 -8.61
CA GLY A 185 4.89 -4.57 -9.88
C GLY A 185 3.69 -5.55 -9.89
N ASP A 186 2.89 -5.57 -8.82
CA ASP A 186 1.63 -6.34 -8.73
C ASP A 186 0.51 -5.71 -9.57
N LEU A 187 0.60 -4.40 -9.83
CA LEU A 187 -0.35 -3.67 -10.66
C LEU A 187 0.38 -2.89 -11.74
N MET A 188 -0.09 -2.95 -12.99
CA MET A 188 0.45 -2.10 -14.05
C MET A 188 -0.08 -0.67 -13.92
N SER A 189 0.80 0.32 -14.15
CA SER A 189 0.43 1.72 -14.28
C SER A 189 -0.36 1.98 -15.57
N THR A 190 -1.23 2.99 -15.58
CA THR A 190 -1.88 3.49 -16.81
C THR A 190 -0.92 4.38 -17.58
N GLN A 191 -0.23 5.29 -16.88
CA GLN A 191 0.86 6.13 -17.43
C GLN A 191 1.92 6.34 -16.34
N GLY A 192 3.07 6.87 -16.76
CA GLY A 192 4.22 7.03 -15.89
C GLY A 192 4.86 5.69 -15.54
N THR A 193 5.87 5.73 -14.69
CA THR A 193 6.56 4.50 -14.28
C THR A 193 7.35 4.69 -12.98
N ALA A 194 7.73 3.58 -12.37
CA ALA A 194 8.58 3.56 -11.18
C ALA A 194 9.92 2.90 -11.49
N TYR A 195 10.97 3.40 -10.83
CA TYR A 195 12.34 2.94 -10.96
C TYR A 195 12.89 2.57 -9.59
N ILE A 196 13.49 1.40 -9.46
CA ILE A 196 14.21 0.96 -8.28
C ILE A 196 15.67 0.83 -8.68
N ASP A 197 16.57 1.57 -8.02
CA ASP A 197 18.01 1.59 -8.34
C ASP A 197 18.26 1.86 -9.84
N GLY A 198 17.55 2.87 -10.39
CA GLY A 198 17.58 3.22 -11.81
C GLY A 198 16.90 2.22 -12.76
N GLN A 199 16.40 1.08 -12.27
CA GLN A 199 15.78 0.05 -13.10
C GLN A 199 14.26 0.13 -13.08
N ASN A 200 13.66 0.14 -14.26
CA ASN A 200 12.21 0.15 -14.40
C ASN A 200 11.57 -1.12 -13.80
N VAL A 201 10.59 -0.93 -12.91
CA VAL A 201 9.90 -2.02 -12.20
C VAL A 201 9.16 -2.96 -13.15
N HIS A 202 8.47 -2.44 -14.17
CA HIS A 202 7.63 -3.24 -15.06
C HIS A 202 8.42 -4.00 -16.13
N ARG A 203 9.64 -3.54 -16.49
CA ARG A 203 10.44 -4.16 -17.56
C ARG A 203 11.38 -5.25 -17.08
N ARG A 204 11.79 -5.26 -15.81
CA ARG A 204 12.79 -6.21 -15.29
C ARG A 204 12.32 -6.87 -14.00
N ILE A 205 11.94 -8.13 -14.07
CA ILE A 205 11.62 -8.98 -12.90
C ILE A 205 12.79 -9.04 -11.89
N ARG A 206 14.04 -8.79 -12.33
CA ARG A 206 15.20 -8.80 -11.42
C ARG A 206 15.27 -7.58 -10.49
N SER A 207 14.67 -6.44 -10.85
CA SER A 207 14.72 -5.24 -9.99
C SER A 207 13.90 -5.43 -8.71
N THR A 208 12.81 -6.19 -8.77
CA THR A 208 11.96 -6.50 -7.60
C THR A 208 12.62 -7.40 -6.57
N ARG A 209 13.76 -8.06 -6.89
CA ARG A 209 14.51 -8.87 -5.92
C ARG A 209 15.03 -8.04 -4.75
N HIS A 210 15.38 -6.79 -5.01
CA HIS A 210 15.89 -5.85 -4.00
C HIS A 210 14.77 -5.07 -3.29
N LEU A 211 13.49 -5.45 -3.48
CA LEU A 211 12.34 -4.77 -2.90
C LEU A 211 11.69 -5.63 -1.81
N GLY A 212 11.71 -5.16 -0.57
CA GLY A 212 10.88 -5.67 0.51
C GLY A 212 9.45 -5.15 0.39
N TYR A 213 8.44 -5.98 0.63
CA TYR A 213 7.05 -5.52 0.66
C TYR A 213 6.27 -6.18 1.80
N CYS A 214 5.64 -5.35 2.63
CA CYS A 214 4.64 -5.75 3.61
C CYS A 214 3.28 -5.21 3.16
N PRO A 215 2.38 -6.04 2.60
CA PRO A 215 1.06 -5.61 2.14
C PRO A 215 0.13 -5.24 3.30
N GLN A 216 -0.93 -4.47 3.04
CA GLN A 216 -1.95 -4.16 4.06
C GLN A 216 -2.74 -5.41 4.48
N GLN A 217 -3.07 -6.28 3.51
CA GLN A 217 -3.69 -7.58 3.77
C GLN A 217 -2.62 -8.67 3.82
N ASP A 218 -2.65 -9.43 4.91
CA ASP A 218 -1.75 -10.54 5.15
C ASP A 218 -1.81 -11.58 4.02
N CYS A 219 -0.66 -11.93 3.43
CA CYS A 219 -0.59 -13.01 2.43
C CYS A 219 -0.81 -14.36 3.12
N SER A 220 -1.82 -15.11 2.64
CA SER A 220 -2.16 -16.45 3.12
C SER A 220 -1.09 -17.46 2.69
N MET A 221 -0.25 -17.85 3.65
CA MET A 221 0.59 -19.06 3.59
C MET A 221 0.16 -20.00 4.73
N ASP A 222 -1.14 -20.19 4.87
CA ASP A 222 -1.80 -20.73 6.07
C ASP A 222 -1.34 -22.13 6.47
N PHE A 223 -0.83 -22.91 5.51
CA PHE A 223 -0.35 -24.29 5.70
C PHE A 223 1.13 -24.39 6.07
N LEU A 224 1.88 -23.29 6.03
CA LEU A 224 3.30 -23.28 6.39
C LEU A 224 3.47 -22.86 7.85
N THR A 225 4.51 -23.39 8.50
CA THR A 225 4.95 -22.85 9.78
C THR A 225 5.62 -21.50 9.58
N VAL A 226 5.73 -20.71 10.65
CA VAL A 226 6.47 -19.44 10.63
C VAL A 226 7.91 -19.66 10.18
N GLN A 227 8.59 -20.66 10.75
CA GLN A 227 9.97 -21.00 10.39
C GLN A 227 10.10 -21.40 8.92
N ASP A 228 9.20 -22.26 8.42
CA ASP A 228 9.24 -22.73 7.03
C ASP A 228 9.00 -21.57 6.05
N SER A 229 8.11 -20.65 6.42
CA SER A 229 7.81 -19.46 5.61
C SER A 229 9.00 -18.52 5.51
N LEU A 230 9.65 -18.22 6.64
CA LEU A 230 10.88 -17.41 6.68
C LEU A 230 12.00 -18.08 5.88
N TYR A 231 12.16 -19.41 6.02
CA TYR A 231 13.16 -20.18 5.30
C TYR A 231 12.91 -20.16 3.79
N LEU A 232 11.67 -20.44 3.36
CA LEU A 232 11.25 -20.47 1.97
C LEU A 232 11.48 -19.11 1.30
N LEU A 233 11.04 -18.02 1.94
CA LEU A 233 11.18 -16.69 1.38
C LEU A 233 12.64 -16.24 1.35
N ALA A 234 13.46 -16.59 2.35
CA ALA A 234 14.91 -16.35 2.30
C ALA A 234 15.57 -17.07 1.11
N ARG A 235 15.14 -18.30 0.80
CA ARG A 235 15.62 -19.03 -0.39
C ARG A 235 15.21 -18.35 -1.68
N ILE A 236 13.95 -17.93 -1.80
CA ILE A 236 13.44 -17.23 -2.99
C ILE A 236 14.18 -15.92 -3.21
N ARG A 237 14.53 -15.21 -2.13
CA ARG A 237 15.34 -13.99 -2.15
C ARG A 237 16.82 -14.21 -2.51
N GLY A 238 17.26 -15.46 -2.65
CA GLY A 238 18.63 -15.81 -3.04
C GLY A 238 19.63 -15.76 -1.89
N VAL A 239 19.17 -15.82 -0.63
CA VAL A 239 20.07 -15.93 0.53
C VAL A 239 20.82 -17.26 0.47
N GLN A 240 22.13 -17.23 0.72
CA GLN A 240 22.97 -18.43 0.73
C GLN A 240 22.51 -19.43 1.81
N SER A 241 22.34 -20.71 1.43
CA SER A 241 21.82 -21.78 2.30
C SER A 241 22.46 -21.87 3.68
N SER A 242 23.78 -21.60 3.77
CA SER A 242 24.54 -21.60 5.03
C SER A 242 24.11 -20.51 6.01
N ARG A 243 23.65 -19.36 5.51
CA ARG A 243 23.27 -18.19 6.31
C ARG A 243 21.79 -18.17 6.70
N ILE A 244 20.95 -18.96 6.04
CA ILE A 244 19.48 -18.88 6.23
C ILE A 244 19.09 -19.22 7.65
N LYS A 245 19.65 -20.29 8.25
CA LYS A 245 19.33 -20.66 9.64
C LYS A 245 19.60 -19.50 10.60
N PHE A 246 20.77 -18.86 10.45
CA PHE A 246 21.14 -17.69 11.25
C PHE A 246 20.16 -16.53 11.02
N ILE A 247 19.87 -16.18 9.76
CA ILE A 247 18.96 -15.07 9.43
C ILE A 247 17.55 -15.32 9.97
N VAL A 248 17.03 -16.55 9.85
CA VAL A 248 15.70 -16.92 10.38
C VAL A 248 15.66 -16.79 11.90
N GLN A 249 16.71 -17.22 12.60
CA GLN A 249 16.81 -17.05 14.06
C GLN A 249 16.93 -15.58 14.46
N THR A 250 17.77 -14.80 13.78
CA THR A 250 17.93 -13.37 14.06
C THR A 250 16.63 -12.60 13.82
N ILE A 251 15.99 -12.81 12.68
CA ILE A 251 14.72 -12.14 12.35
C ILE A 251 13.58 -12.62 13.27
N GLY A 252 13.56 -13.92 13.59
CA GLY A 252 12.63 -14.49 14.56
C GLY A 252 12.71 -13.78 15.91
N SER A 253 13.93 -13.57 16.39
CA SER A 253 14.15 -12.87 17.66
C SER A 253 13.84 -11.38 17.60
N LEU A 254 14.29 -10.68 16.55
CA LEU A 254 14.02 -9.25 16.38
C LEU A 254 12.51 -8.94 16.38
N PHE A 255 11.70 -9.75 15.70
CA PHE A 255 10.26 -9.54 15.60
C PHE A 255 9.42 -10.25 16.69
N LEU A 256 10.07 -10.81 17.73
CA LEU A 256 9.44 -11.58 18.81
C LEU A 256 8.57 -12.75 18.30
N LEU A 257 9.06 -13.45 17.28
CA LEU A 257 8.42 -14.62 16.66
C LEU A 257 8.96 -15.95 17.18
N ASP A 258 10.03 -15.94 17.99
CA ASP A 258 10.63 -17.14 18.61
C ASP A 258 9.61 -18.15 19.19
N PRO A 259 8.64 -17.74 20.03
CA PRO A 259 7.68 -18.68 20.61
C PRO A 259 6.68 -19.27 19.60
N PHE A 260 6.60 -18.68 18.39
CA PHE A 260 5.64 -19.05 17.35
C PHE A 260 6.29 -19.72 16.13
N LEU A 261 7.61 -19.97 16.15
CA LEU A 261 8.36 -20.48 15.00
C LEU A 261 7.79 -21.79 14.45
N HIS A 262 7.28 -22.66 15.33
CA HIS A 262 6.73 -23.97 14.98
C HIS A 262 5.20 -23.97 14.79
N ASN A 263 4.53 -22.86 15.03
CA ASN A 263 3.09 -22.72 14.79
C ASN A 263 2.82 -22.53 13.30
N TYR A 264 1.67 -23.01 12.85
CA TYR A 264 1.17 -22.71 11.51
C TYR A 264 0.72 -21.25 11.43
N ILE A 265 0.89 -20.63 10.27
CA ILE A 265 0.53 -19.21 10.08
C ILE A 265 -0.95 -18.96 10.41
N HIS A 266 -1.85 -19.88 10.06
CA HIS A 266 -3.29 -19.68 10.32
C HIS A 266 -3.64 -19.61 11.81
N GLU A 267 -2.84 -20.23 12.68
CA GLU A 267 -3.03 -20.23 14.15
C GLU A 267 -2.60 -18.92 14.81
N LEU A 268 -1.82 -18.09 14.11
CA LEU A 268 -1.30 -16.84 14.65
C LEU A 268 -2.40 -15.79 14.81
N SER A 269 -2.27 -14.96 15.85
CA SER A 269 -3.05 -13.74 15.97
C SER A 269 -2.73 -12.76 14.83
N GLY A 270 -3.69 -11.90 14.47
CA GLY A 270 -3.49 -10.90 13.40
C GLY A 270 -2.26 -10.03 13.62
N GLY A 271 -2.01 -9.56 14.85
CA GLY A 271 -0.79 -8.80 15.17
C GLY A 271 0.50 -9.61 15.00
N THR A 272 0.48 -10.92 15.25
CA THR A 272 1.64 -11.80 15.03
C THR A 272 1.87 -12.09 13.56
N LYS A 273 0.79 -12.25 12.77
CA LYS A 273 0.88 -12.31 11.29
C LYS A 273 1.50 -11.03 10.74
N ARG A 274 1.06 -9.87 11.22
CA ARG A 274 1.63 -8.57 10.86
C ARG A 274 3.14 -8.49 11.09
N ARG A 275 3.60 -8.94 12.27
CA ARG A 275 5.03 -9.01 12.62
C ARG A 275 5.78 -9.93 11.67
N LEU A 276 5.20 -11.07 11.31
CA LEU A 276 5.77 -11.98 10.33
C LEU A 276 5.89 -11.35 8.92
N HIS A 277 4.86 -10.65 8.42
CA HIS A 277 4.96 -9.98 7.12
C HIS A 277 5.98 -8.83 7.11
N ALA A 278 6.08 -8.08 8.21
CA ALA A 278 7.13 -7.07 8.37
C ALA A 278 8.53 -7.70 8.41
N ALA A 279 8.69 -8.83 9.11
CA ALA A 279 9.91 -9.62 9.12
C ALA A 279 10.30 -10.08 7.71
N ILE A 280 9.33 -10.65 6.98
CA ILE A 280 9.49 -11.09 5.59
C ILE A 280 9.96 -9.97 4.67
N ALA A 281 9.40 -8.76 4.84
CA ALA A 281 9.78 -7.61 4.03
C ALA A 281 11.27 -7.24 4.18
N LEU A 282 11.89 -7.55 5.33
CA LEU A 282 13.31 -7.25 5.60
C LEU A 282 14.27 -8.42 5.34
N ILE A 283 13.75 -9.61 4.96
CA ILE A 283 14.59 -10.78 4.62
C ILE A 283 15.38 -10.53 3.33
N GLY A 284 16.65 -10.94 3.32
CA GLY A 284 17.46 -10.97 2.10
C GLY A 284 17.93 -9.58 1.67
N PRO A 285 18.56 -8.85 2.61
CA PRO A 285 18.64 -7.37 2.71
C PRO A 285 18.20 -6.61 1.46
N PRO A 286 16.95 -6.10 1.42
CA PRO A 286 16.48 -5.28 0.31
C PRO A 286 17.19 -3.91 0.28
N LEU A 287 17.15 -3.23 -0.87
CA LEU A 287 17.56 -1.82 -1.02
C LEU A 287 16.43 -0.87 -0.63
N VAL A 288 15.19 -1.28 -0.90
CA VAL A 288 13.96 -0.54 -0.60
C VAL A 288 12.98 -1.48 0.09
N ALA A 289 12.38 -1.06 1.19
CA ALA A 289 11.26 -1.77 1.82
C ALA A 289 10.01 -0.90 1.80
N ILE A 290 8.93 -1.42 1.22
CA ILE A 290 7.61 -0.79 1.18
C ILE A 290 6.74 -1.45 2.25
N LEU A 291 6.20 -0.66 3.16
CA LEU A 291 5.44 -1.12 4.32
C LEU A 291 4.06 -0.49 4.30
N ASP A 292 3.03 -1.25 3.92
CA ASP A 292 1.67 -0.73 3.84
C ASP A 292 0.93 -0.94 5.17
N GLU A 293 0.94 0.05 6.07
CA GLU A 293 0.37 -0.04 7.44
C GLU A 293 0.98 -1.19 8.31
N PRO A 294 2.30 -1.20 8.55
CA PRO A 294 2.98 -2.34 9.15
C PRO A 294 2.63 -2.58 10.62
N THR A 295 2.11 -1.60 11.36
CA THR A 295 1.87 -1.73 12.81
C THR A 295 0.39 -1.83 13.20
N THR A 296 -0.52 -1.85 12.23
CA THR A 296 -1.96 -1.98 12.47
C THR A 296 -2.28 -3.33 13.12
N GLY A 297 -3.01 -3.30 14.24
CA GLY A 297 -3.43 -4.51 14.97
C GLY A 297 -2.33 -5.20 15.79
N VAL A 298 -1.15 -4.57 15.92
CA VAL A 298 -0.04 -5.05 16.77
C VAL A 298 -0.15 -4.44 18.16
N ASP A 299 0.23 -5.20 19.19
CA ASP A 299 0.25 -4.71 20.57
C ASP A 299 1.24 -3.54 20.76
N PRO A 300 1.03 -2.65 21.75
CA PRO A 300 1.84 -1.46 21.91
C PRO A 300 3.34 -1.71 22.09
N ASN A 301 3.73 -2.79 22.79
CA ASN A 301 5.13 -3.11 23.06
C ASN A 301 5.82 -3.60 21.78
N ALA A 302 5.24 -4.60 21.10
CA ALA A 302 5.81 -5.09 19.85
C ALA A 302 5.80 -4.02 18.75
N ARG A 303 4.81 -3.10 18.73
CA ARG A 303 4.83 -1.94 17.85
C ARG A 303 6.05 -1.05 18.08
N GLN A 304 6.40 -0.74 19.33
CA GLN A 304 7.60 0.06 19.63
C GLN A 304 8.87 -0.64 19.15
N GLN A 305 8.98 -1.96 19.35
CA GLN A 305 10.11 -2.73 18.86
C GLN A 305 10.20 -2.74 17.33
N MET A 306 9.08 -2.91 16.63
CA MET A 306 9.05 -2.81 15.16
C MET A 306 9.55 -1.45 14.67
N GLN A 307 9.11 -0.35 15.32
CA GLN A 307 9.59 0.99 15.00
C GLN A 307 11.10 1.13 15.19
N GLU A 308 11.65 0.55 16.26
CA GLU A 308 13.11 0.53 16.51
C GLU A 308 13.86 -0.28 15.45
N ILE A 309 13.33 -1.43 15.01
CA ILE A 309 13.90 -2.23 13.92
C ILE A 309 13.93 -1.41 12.63
N PHE A 310 12.84 -0.73 12.28
CA PHE A 310 12.79 0.10 11.08
C PHE A 310 13.79 1.26 11.15
N LEU A 311 13.88 1.95 12.29
CA LEU A 311 14.88 2.99 12.51
C LEU A 311 16.33 2.47 12.37
N ASN A 312 16.61 1.29 12.92
CA ASN A 312 17.93 0.68 12.80
C ASN A 312 18.23 0.22 11.37
N ALA A 313 17.22 -0.26 10.64
CA ALA A 313 17.37 -0.61 9.23
C ALA A 313 17.67 0.63 8.37
N VAL A 314 17.00 1.76 8.63
CA VAL A 314 17.27 3.05 7.97
C VAL A 314 18.69 3.54 8.24
N LYS A 315 19.17 3.43 9.50
CA LYS A 315 20.57 3.71 9.86
C LYS A 315 21.56 2.81 9.11
N ALA A 316 21.18 1.56 8.83
CA ALA A 316 21.93 0.63 7.98
C ALA A 316 21.80 0.92 6.47
N LYS A 317 21.31 2.10 6.09
CA LYS A 317 21.12 2.58 4.70
C LYS A 317 20.03 1.83 3.91
N LEU A 318 19.10 1.16 4.57
CA LEU A 318 17.85 0.70 3.94
C LEU A 318 16.94 1.91 3.69
N THR A 319 16.39 2.02 2.49
CA THR A 319 15.34 3.00 2.19
C THR A 319 13.99 2.41 2.56
N ILE A 320 13.23 3.06 3.43
CA ILE A 320 11.90 2.60 3.85
C ILE A 320 10.85 3.56 3.32
N ILE A 321 9.78 3.02 2.75
CA ILE A 321 8.60 3.79 2.38
C ILE A 321 7.42 3.17 3.10
N LEU A 322 6.75 3.96 3.92
CA LEU A 322 5.64 3.46 4.71
C LEU A 322 4.38 4.28 4.51
N THR A 323 3.23 3.60 4.56
CA THR A 323 1.94 4.25 4.77
C THR A 323 1.51 3.95 6.20
N SER A 324 0.94 4.96 6.84
CA SER A 324 0.30 4.78 8.13
C SER A 324 -0.89 5.70 8.28
N HIS A 325 -1.83 5.27 9.10
CA HIS A 325 -2.89 6.10 9.63
C HIS A 325 -2.54 6.71 11.00
N SER A 326 -1.43 6.30 11.60
CA SER A 326 -0.90 6.84 12.85
C SER A 326 0.13 7.92 12.54
N MET A 327 -0.22 9.18 12.86
CA MET A 327 0.70 10.30 12.71
C MET A 327 1.93 10.13 13.60
N ASP A 328 1.76 9.61 14.81
CA ASP A 328 2.86 9.34 15.75
C ASP A 328 3.90 8.36 15.19
N GLU A 329 3.44 7.33 14.46
CA GLU A 329 4.34 6.37 13.81
C GLU A 329 5.18 7.05 12.72
N CYS A 330 4.53 7.85 11.88
CA CYS A 330 5.19 8.63 10.85
C CYS A 330 6.16 9.66 11.46
N GLU A 331 5.79 10.34 12.54
CA GLU A 331 6.67 11.30 13.22
C GLU A 331 7.89 10.63 13.84
N ARG A 332 7.75 9.39 14.33
CA ARG A 332 8.86 8.65 14.96
C ARG A 332 9.83 8.04 13.95
N ILE A 333 9.31 7.49 12.84
CA ILE A 333 10.13 6.75 11.86
C ILE A 333 10.60 7.63 10.70
N CYS A 334 9.73 8.48 10.16
CA CYS A 334 9.97 9.13 8.88
C CYS A 334 10.73 10.45 9.05
N ASN A 335 11.73 10.68 8.20
CA ASN A 335 12.44 11.94 8.09
C ASN A 335 11.74 12.91 7.11
N ARG A 336 11.03 12.37 6.12
CA ARG A 336 10.25 13.17 5.15
C ARG A 336 8.89 12.53 4.95
N LEU A 337 7.88 13.37 4.76
CA LEU A 337 6.49 12.97 4.61
C LEU A 337 5.89 13.61 3.36
N GLY A 338 5.00 12.86 2.72
CA GLY A 338 4.12 13.34 1.67
C GLY A 338 2.67 13.11 2.05
N ILE A 339 1.81 14.12 1.92
CA ILE A 339 0.36 13.97 2.14
C ILE A 339 -0.33 13.86 0.79
N MET A 340 -1.07 12.77 0.58
CA MET A 340 -1.77 12.44 -0.66
C MET A 340 -3.26 12.72 -0.53
N VAL A 341 -3.82 13.42 -1.53
CA VAL A 341 -5.21 13.86 -1.60
C VAL A 341 -5.72 13.61 -3.02
N HIS A 342 -6.83 12.87 -3.17
CA HIS A 342 -7.44 12.55 -4.48
C HIS A 342 -6.46 12.04 -5.55
N GLY A 343 -5.54 11.15 -5.20
CA GLY A 343 -4.58 10.59 -6.16
C GLY A 343 -3.33 11.44 -6.40
N GLN A 344 -3.28 12.69 -5.91
CA GLN A 344 -2.17 13.62 -6.07
C GLN A 344 -1.40 13.86 -4.76
N LEU A 345 -0.16 14.31 -4.86
CA LEU A 345 0.64 14.75 -3.72
C LEU A 345 0.30 16.21 -3.40
N ALA A 346 -0.37 16.47 -2.27
CA ALA A 346 -0.79 17.81 -1.87
C ALA A 346 0.36 18.61 -1.25
N CYS A 347 1.20 17.96 -0.44
CA CYS A 347 2.38 18.57 0.13
C CYS A 347 3.48 17.53 0.39
N LEU A 348 4.71 18.01 0.49
CA LEU A 348 5.91 17.20 0.67
C LEU A 348 6.93 17.97 1.52
N GLY A 349 7.55 17.32 2.49
CA GLY A 349 8.62 17.95 3.26
C GLY A 349 8.98 17.20 4.53
N THR A 350 9.94 17.73 5.28
CA THR A 350 10.23 17.24 6.63
C THR A 350 9.05 17.54 7.55
N ILE A 351 8.89 16.79 8.63
CA ILE A 351 7.80 16.99 9.60
C ILE A 351 7.78 18.44 10.10
N GLN A 352 8.96 19.00 10.42
CA GLN A 352 9.05 20.37 10.90
C GLN A 352 8.67 21.39 9.83
N HIS A 353 9.11 21.18 8.59
CA HIS A 353 8.75 22.05 7.46
C HIS A 353 7.23 22.07 7.25
N LEU A 354 6.59 20.90 7.27
CA LEU A 354 5.13 20.81 7.16
C LEU A 354 4.42 21.51 8.33
N LYS A 355 4.92 21.35 9.56
CA LYS A 355 4.40 22.04 10.75
C LYS A 355 4.55 23.55 10.68
N SER A 356 5.64 24.06 10.11
CA SER A 356 5.85 25.50 9.94
C SER A 356 5.03 26.09 8.78
N LYS A 357 4.89 25.36 7.67
CA LYS A 357 4.22 25.85 6.45
C LYS A 357 2.70 25.72 6.50
N PHE A 358 2.19 24.57 6.96
CA PHE A 358 0.76 24.26 6.97
C PHE A 358 0.13 24.27 8.37
N GLY A 359 0.94 24.41 9.42
CA GLY A 359 0.45 24.51 10.79
C GLY A 359 -0.22 25.85 11.07
N GLN A 360 -1.11 25.87 12.06
CA GLN A 360 -1.79 27.08 12.52
C GLN A 360 -0.97 27.82 13.61
N GLY A 361 0.33 27.51 13.72
CA GLY A 361 1.23 28.05 14.74
C GLY A 361 1.26 27.24 16.04
N TYR A 362 1.09 27.92 17.18
CA TYR A 362 1.22 27.33 18.51
C TYR A 362 -0.11 27.38 19.27
N THR A 363 -0.45 26.28 19.94
CA THR A 363 -1.54 26.24 20.92
C THR A 363 -0.98 26.56 22.29
N ILE A 364 -1.52 27.59 22.92
CA ILE A 364 -1.22 27.99 24.29
C ILE A 364 -2.40 27.61 25.17
N GLU A 365 -2.13 26.76 26.15
CA GLU A 365 -3.05 26.46 27.25
C GLU A 365 -2.62 27.27 28.46
N ILE A 366 -3.52 28.10 29.00
CA ILE A 366 -3.23 28.95 30.15
C ILE A 366 -4.20 28.59 31.27
N LYS A 367 -3.67 28.28 32.45
CA LYS A 367 -4.44 28.07 33.67
C LYS A 367 -4.26 29.27 34.59
N VAL A 368 -5.37 29.82 35.05
CA VAL A 368 -5.41 30.96 35.97
C VAL A 368 -5.56 30.45 37.40
N ARG A 369 -4.91 31.12 38.36
CA ARG A 369 -5.06 30.77 39.78
C ARG A 369 -6.51 30.95 40.22
N THR A 370 -7.12 29.86 40.66
CA THR A 370 -8.48 29.86 41.20
C THR A 370 -8.49 30.54 42.57
N SER A 371 -9.07 31.73 42.67
CA SER A 371 -9.58 32.24 43.95
C SER A 371 -11.02 31.78 44.14
N LEU A 372 -11.47 31.66 45.40
CA LEU A 372 -12.81 31.19 45.80
C LEU A 372 -13.97 32.07 45.28
N ASP A 373 -13.67 33.22 44.68
CA ASP A 373 -14.65 34.18 44.15
C ASP A 373 -14.82 34.05 42.62
N ASP A 374 -16.01 34.38 42.10
CA ASP A 374 -16.45 34.38 40.68
C ASP A 374 -15.58 35.20 39.69
N GLN A 375 -14.43 35.73 40.12
CA GLN A 375 -13.52 36.55 39.32
C GLN A 375 -12.78 35.78 38.22
N ASN A 376 -12.81 34.44 38.22
CA ASN A 376 -12.04 33.61 37.30
C ASN A 376 -12.48 33.78 35.83
N ALA A 377 -13.79 33.91 35.57
CA ALA A 377 -14.30 34.18 34.22
C ALA A 377 -13.86 35.55 33.68
N THR A 378 -13.63 36.54 34.57
CA THR A 378 -13.09 37.85 34.16
C THR A 378 -11.59 37.80 33.89
N ALA A 379 -10.84 36.92 34.54
CA ALA A 379 -9.40 36.79 34.35
C ALA A 379 -9.05 36.22 32.97
N ILE A 380 -9.78 35.19 32.50
CA ILE A 380 -9.56 34.65 31.16
C ILE A 380 -9.95 35.66 30.08
N LYS A 381 -11.03 36.42 30.25
CA LYS A 381 -11.39 37.52 29.34
C LYS A 381 -10.32 38.64 29.31
N LYS A 382 -9.63 38.89 30.43
CA LYS A 382 -8.48 39.82 30.46
C LYS A 382 -7.30 39.28 29.67
N ILE A 383 -7.04 37.97 29.74
CA ILE A 383 -5.97 37.32 28.97
C ILE A 383 -6.34 37.32 27.48
N GLU A 384 -7.57 36.99 27.14
CA GLU A 384 -8.10 37.02 25.77
C GLU A 384 -7.94 38.42 25.16
N SER A 385 -8.43 39.45 25.83
CA SER A 385 -8.29 40.84 25.37
C SER A 385 -6.82 41.29 25.28
N PHE A 386 -5.95 40.82 26.18
CA PHE A 386 -4.52 41.06 26.08
C PHE A 386 -3.91 40.42 24.84
N LEU A 387 -4.19 39.14 24.57
CA LEU A 387 -3.68 38.44 23.39
C LEU A 387 -4.22 39.06 22.09
N LEU A 388 -5.50 39.43 22.05
CA LEU A 388 -6.11 40.13 20.91
C LEU A 388 -5.55 41.55 20.71
N SER A 389 -5.07 42.21 21.78
CA SER A 389 -4.44 43.53 21.67
C SER A 389 -3.07 43.49 21.00
N GLN A 390 -2.41 42.31 20.98
CA GLN A 390 -1.12 42.13 20.34
C GLN A 390 -1.30 41.99 18.82
N ARG A 391 -1.18 43.11 18.10
CA ARG A 391 -1.38 43.16 16.63
C ARG A 391 -0.44 42.26 15.82
N GLN A 392 0.67 41.81 16.41
CA GLN A 392 1.64 40.92 15.77
C GLN A 392 1.12 39.48 15.65
N TYR A 393 0.17 39.07 16.49
CA TYR A 393 -0.29 37.70 16.58
C TYR A 393 -1.68 37.52 15.99
N ARG A 394 -1.84 36.49 15.15
CA ARG A 394 -3.18 36.01 14.77
C ARG A 394 -3.66 35.06 15.86
N VAL A 395 -4.57 35.53 16.71
CA VAL A 395 -5.12 34.75 17.83
C VAL A 395 -6.49 34.21 17.46
N GLU A 396 -6.68 32.90 17.61
CA GLU A 396 -7.95 32.21 17.47
C GLU A 396 -8.27 31.46 18.76
N ILE A 397 -9.50 31.60 19.26
CA ILE A 397 -9.93 31.02 20.53
C ILE A 397 -10.50 29.63 20.23
N LYS A 398 -9.93 28.59 20.83
CA LYS A 398 -10.43 27.22 20.68
C LYS A 398 -11.47 26.91 21.75
N GLU A 399 -11.05 26.96 23.01
CA GLU A 399 -11.89 26.60 24.15
C GLU A 399 -11.55 27.48 25.35
N THR A 400 -12.57 27.90 26.09
CA THR A 400 -12.40 28.67 27.32
C THR A 400 -13.33 28.13 28.38
N THR A 401 -12.75 27.68 29.49
CA THR A 401 -13.46 27.31 30.73
C THR A 401 -13.27 28.41 31.77
N HIS A 402 -13.82 28.26 32.98
CA HIS A 402 -13.66 29.24 34.05
C HIS A 402 -12.21 29.45 34.52
N SER A 403 -11.37 28.41 34.47
CA SER A 403 -9.98 28.45 34.98
C SER A 403 -8.91 28.15 33.93
N THR A 404 -9.29 27.67 32.75
CA THR A 404 -8.39 27.32 31.65
C THR A 404 -8.83 27.95 30.33
N GLY A 405 -7.89 28.52 29.58
CA GLY A 405 -8.10 29.06 28.24
C GLY A 405 -7.12 28.46 27.24
N ILE A 406 -7.63 28.00 26.10
CA ILE A 406 -6.86 27.43 25.00
C ILE A 406 -6.93 28.37 23.80
N PHE A 407 -5.77 28.93 23.45
CA PHE A 407 -5.61 29.91 22.38
C PHE A 407 -4.69 29.35 21.30
N GLN A 408 -5.05 29.54 20.03
CA GLN A 408 -4.20 29.26 18.89
C GLN A 408 -3.55 30.57 18.43
N ILE A 409 -2.23 30.59 18.34
CA ILE A 409 -1.46 31.75 17.92
C ILE A 409 -0.66 31.42 16.65
N GLY A 410 -1.00 32.10 15.55
CA GLY A 410 -0.27 32.02 14.30
C GLY A 410 0.93 32.97 14.24
N GLN A 411 1.93 32.61 13.42
CA GLN A 411 3.08 33.45 13.06
C GLN A 411 3.87 33.99 14.27
N SER A 412 4.32 33.10 15.14
CA SER A 412 5.16 33.44 16.29
C SER A 412 6.27 32.43 16.49
N THR A 413 7.30 32.77 17.27
CA THR A 413 8.27 31.79 17.77
C THR A 413 7.92 31.37 19.20
N PRO A 414 8.28 30.15 19.64
CA PRO A 414 8.07 29.73 21.02
C PRO A 414 8.72 30.70 22.01
N ALA A 415 9.94 31.17 21.71
CA ALA A 415 10.70 32.05 22.57
C ALA A 415 9.97 33.38 22.84
N GLU A 416 9.43 34.01 21.79
CA GLU A 416 8.64 35.24 21.94
C GLU A 416 7.39 35.03 22.78
N LEU A 417 6.69 33.90 22.58
CA LEU A 417 5.49 33.56 23.36
C LEU A 417 5.82 33.29 24.83
N PHE A 418 6.90 32.55 25.09
CA PHE A 418 7.39 32.30 26.45
C PHE A 418 7.75 33.60 27.16
N GLN A 419 8.49 34.48 26.49
CA GLN A 419 8.88 35.78 27.04
C GLN A 419 7.65 36.65 27.35
N LEU A 420 6.71 36.76 26.41
CA LEU A 420 5.48 37.53 26.57
C LEU A 420 4.66 37.07 27.77
N LEU A 421 4.49 35.75 27.93
CA LEU A 421 3.71 35.17 29.03
C LEU A 421 4.42 35.30 30.37
N GLU A 422 5.74 35.11 30.42
CA GLU A 422 6.49 35.20 31.68
C GLU A 422 6.57 36.64 32.21
N GLU A 423 6.79 37.63 31.32
CA GLU A 423 6.77 39.05 31.69
C GLU A 423 5.40 39.50 32.24
N ASN A 424 4.32 38.90 31.75
CA ASN A 424 2.94 39.27 32.13
C ASN A 424 2.29 38.31 33.13
N LYS A 425 3.01 37.31 33.63
CA LYS A 425 2.47 36.23 34.47
C LYS A 425 1.81 36.73 35.74
N GLN A 426 2.46 37.68 36.44
CA GLN A 426 1.92 38.28 37.66
C GLN A 426 0.72 39.19 37.34
N ARG A 427 0.82 39.98 36.27
CA ARG A 427 -0.23 40.92 35.83
C ARG A 427 -1.52 40.22 35.43
N LEU A 428 -1.40 39.05 34.79
CA LEU A 428 -2.50 38.24 34.28
C LEU A 428 -2.95 37.13 35.25
N ASN A 429 -2.34 37.03 36.43
CA ASN A 429 -2.62 36.00 37.45
C ASN A 429 -2.53 34.56 36.92
N ILE A 430 -1.56 34.28 36.05
CA ILE A 430 -1.36 32.96 35.44
C ILE A 430 -0.71 32.02 36.46
N GLU A 431 -1.31 30.85 36.67
CA GLU A 431 -0.77 29.77 37.50
C GLU A 431 0.28 28.97 36.73
N THR A 432 -0.15 28.40 35.60
CA THR A 432 0.66 27.60 34.70
C THR A 432 0.25 27.87 33.26
N TYR A 433 1.19 27.71 32.33
CA TYR A 433 0.90 27.76 30.90
C TYR A 433 1.72 26.70 30.18
N THR A 434 1.16 26.19 29.09
CA THR A 434 1.77 25.19 28.22
C THR A 434 1.73 25.72 26.79
N ILE A 435 2.87 25.73 26.11
CA ILE A 435 2.97 26.08 24.69
C ILE A 435 3.26 24.79 23.93
N SER A 436 2.38 24.45 22.99
CA SER A 436 2.50 23.27 22.13
C SER A 436 2.42 23.68 20.67
N GLN A 437 3.20 23.05 19.80
CA GLN A 437 3.12 23.28 18.36
C GLN A 437 1.95 22.51 17.76
N THR A 438 1.37 22.99 16.67
CA THR A 438 0.41 22.21 15.86
C THR A 438 0.98 20.83 15.53
N THR A 439 0.19 19.79 15.83
CA THR A 439 0.56 18.39 15.55
C THR A 439 0.37 18.06 14.07
N LEU A 440 1.05 17.02 13.58
CA LEU A 440 0.84 16.55 12.21
C LEU A 440 -0.60 16.09 11.96
N GLU A 441 -1.27 15.56 12.98
CA GLU A 441 -2.69 15.19 12.91
C GLU A 441 -3.58 16.41 12.64
N GLN A 442 -3.34 17.54 13.30
CA GLN A 442 -4.11 18.77 13.05
C GLN A 442 -3.93 19.29 11.62
N ILE A 443 -2.70 19.19 11.09
CA ILE A 443 -2.40 19.54 9.69
C ILE A 443 -3.13 18.59 8.74
N PHE A 444 -3.09 17.29 9.01
CA PHE A 444 -3.79 16.31 8.21
C PHE A 444 -5.31 16.57 8.19
N LEU A 445 -5.91 16.87 9.35
CA LEU A 445 -7.32 17.22 9.47
C LEU A 445 -7.71 18.50 8.72
N SER A 446 -6.81 19.48 8.61
CA SER A 446 -7.08 20.71 7.85
C SER A 446 -7.22 20.42 6.34
N PHE A 447 -6.38 19.53 5.79
CA PHE A 447 -6.53 19.02 4.43
C PHE A 447 -7.85 18.24 4.25
N GLY A 448 -8.26 17.46 5.25
CA GLY A 448 -9.57 16.78 5.23
C GLY A 448 -10.77 17.73 5.15
N LYS A 449 -10.71 18.86 5.86
CA LYS A 449 -11.77 19.89 5.79
C LYS A 449 -11.84 20.52 4.41
N GLN A 450 -10.70 20.82 3.79
CA GLN A 450 -10.66 21.34 2.41
C GLN A 450 -11.26 20.36 1.41
N ILE A 451 -10.97 19.06 1.56
CA ILE A 451 -11.55 18.00 0.71
C ILE A 451 -13.08 18.00 0.83
N ARG A 452 -13.63 17.99 2.04
CA ARG A 452 -15.08 17.99 2.25
C ARG A 452 -15.75 19.24 1.66
N ALA A 453 -15.15 20.41 1.87
CA ALA A 453 -15.64 21.68 1.33
C ALA A 453 -15.56 21.79 -0.21
N THR A 454 -14.82 20.90 -0.88
CA THR A 454 -14.76 20.86 -2.35
C THR A 454 -15.80 19.88 -2.93
N ILE A 455 -16.32 18.96 -2.11
CA ILE A 455 -17.31 17.95 -2.50
C ILE A 455 -18.75 18.44 -2.24
N GLU A 456 -18.93 19.27 -1.21
CA GLU A 456 -20.15 20.05 -0.96
C GLU A 456 -20.21 21.29 -1.86
#